data_AF-A0AAU9UHW3-F1
#
_entry.id   AF-A0AAU9UHW3-F1
#
_cell.length_a   1.000
_cell.length_b   1.000
_cell.length_c   1.000
_cell.angle_alpha   90.00
_cell.angle_beta   90.00
_cell.angle_gamma   90.00
#
_symmetry.space_group_name_H-M   'P 1'
#
loop_
_entity.id
_entity.type
_entity.pdbx_description
1 polymer ?
#
loop_
_entity_poly.entity_id
_entity_poly.type
_entity_poly.pdbx_seq_one_letter_code
_entity_poly.pdbx_strand_id
1 'polypeptide(L)'
;MNAADYYGLDELRRACAGFVQCCITVDTVCALLASAERYIQYKCTKSLVQKVLEFVDEHGNDVLNLGSFTLLPQHVVRLILARDELRADEFTKFQAALMWSKKYCDTNQNMSLKDVIGNFLEYIQFHKIPANVLMREVHPLGLVPYSIIMNALAYQADPASVDPGKLSPARIRRAGRSMSVQSSLDPYGSNTTLSSTGSSDGPSSDSRHN
;
A
#
# COMPACT_ATOMS: atom_id res chain seq x y z
N MET A 1 -8.88 -18.97 10.00
CA MET A 1 -7.80 -18.12 10.59
C MET A 1 -8.32 -17.18 11.68
N ASN A 2 -9.20 -16.21 11.40
CA ASN A 2 -9.66 -15.24 12.42
C ASN A 2 -10.32 -15.89 13.64
N ALA A 3 -11.15 -16.93 13.45
CA ALA A 3 -11.73 -17.70 14.56
C ALA A 3 -10.66 -18.45 15.39
N ALA A 4 -9.65 -19.04 14.73
CA ALA A 4 -8.57 -19.73 15.42
C ALA A 4 -7.77 -18.76 16.31
N ASP A 5 -7.55 -17.53 15.85
CA ASP A 5 -6.92 -16.47 16.65
C ASP A 5 -7.83 -16.01 17.80
N TYR A 6 -9.12 -15.80 17.54
CA TYR A 6 -10.11 -15.37 18.55
C TYR A 6 -10.27 -16.38 19.70
N TYR A 7 -10.26 -17.68 19.40
CA TYR A 7 -10.39 -18.75 20.41
C TYR A 7 -9.04 -19.23 20.97
N GLY A 8 -7.91 -18.62 20.59
CA GLY A 8 -6.58 -19.02 21.10
C GLY A 8 -6.11 -20.41 20.66
N LEU A 9 -6.59 -20.90 19.51
CA LEU A 9 -6.24 -22.21 18.97
C LEU A 9 -4.91 -22.13 18.19
N ASP A 10 -3.79 -22.10 18.92
CA ASP A 10 -2.47 -21.81 18.36
C ASP A 10 -2.01 -22.80 17.28
N GLU A 11 -2.28 -24.10 17.42
CA GLU A 11 -1.92 -25.11 16.42
C GLU A 11 -2.72 -24.93 15.13
N LEU A 12 -4.03 -24.71 15.26
CA LEU A 12 -4.90 -24.43 14.11
C LEU A 12 -4.50 -23.12 13.43
N ARG A 13 -4.14 -22.09 14.20
CA ARG A 13 -3.64 -20.83 13.66
C ARG A 13 -2.35 -21.05 12.87
N ARG A 14 -1.40 -21.82 13.40
CA ARG A 14 -0.13 -22.14 12.72
C ARG A 14 -0.36 -22.92 11.43
N ALA A 15 -1.22 -23.94 11.45
CA ALA A 15 -1.59 -24.71 10.27
C ALA A 15 -2.27 -23.82 9.20
N CYS A 16 -3.21 -22.97 9.62
CA CYS A 16 -3.85 -21.99 8.74
C CYS A 16 -2.84 -21.01 8.11
N ALA A 17 -1.86 -20.53 8.88
CA ALA A 17 -0.85 -19.60 8.37
C ALA A 17 0.03 -20.24 7.29
N GLY A 18 0.43 -21.51 7.47
CA GLY A 18 1.16 -22.27 6.45
C GLY A 18 0.33 -22.48 5.18
N PHE A 19 -0.91 -22.93 5.33
CA PHE A 19 -1.82 -23.16 4.20
C PHE A 19 -2.07 -21.89 3.38
N VAL A 20 -2.29 -20.76 4.06
CA VAL A 20 -2.55 -19.49 3.40
C VAL A 20 -1.38 -19.02 2.55
N GLN A 21 -0.13 -19.26 2.97
CA GLN A 21 1.04 -18.93 2.17
C GLN A 21 1.05 -19.68 0.82
N CYS A 22 0.64 -20.96 0.81
CA CYS A 22 0.52 -21.76 -0.41
C CYS A 22 -0.64 -21.33 -1.31
N CYS A 23 -1.62 -20.60 -0.76
CA CYS A 23 -2.78 -20.13 -1.51
C CYS A 23 -2.53 -18.81 -2.24
N ILE A 24 -1.42 -18.11 -1.98
CA ILE A 24 -1.11 -16.83 -2.66
C ILE A 24 -0.49 -17.17 -4.02
N THR A 25 -1.33 -17.10 -5.06
CA THR A 25 -0.93 -17.30 -6.46
C THR A 25 -1.59 -16.23 -7.32
N VAL A 26 -1.13 -16.07 -8.57
CA VAL A 26 -1.67 -15.08 -9.52
C VAL A 26 -3.19 -15.22 -9.65
N ASP A 27 -3.73 -16.44 -9.75
CA ASP A 27 -5.16 -16.66 -9.96
C ASP A 27 -6.03 -16.36 -8.71
N THR A 28 -5.45 -16.43 -7.51
CA THR A 28 -6.20 -16.34 -6.25
C THR A 28 -6.12 -14.96 -5.59
N VAL A 29 -5.10 -14.14 -5.90
CA VAL A 29 -4.85 -12.87 -5.19
C VAL A 29 -6.05 -11.92 -5.26
N CYS A 30 -6.74 -11.82 -6.40
CA CYS A 30 -7.91 -10.94 -6.52
C CYS A 30 -9.05 -11.40 -5.61
N ALA A 31 -9.29 -12.71 -5.50
CA ALA A 31 -10.31 -13.25 -4.61
C ALA A 31 -9.93 -13.09 -3.12
N LEU A 32 -8.65 -13.26 -2.79
CA LEU A 32 -8.12 -13.04 -1.44
C LEU A 32 -8.29 -11.57 -1.02
N LEU A 33 -7.95 -10.61 -1.88
CA LEU A 33 -8.11 -9.18 -1.61
C LEU A 33 -9.59 -8.78 -1.47
N ALA A 34 -10.45 -9.24 -2.38
CA ALA A 34 -11.89 -8.93 -2.33
C ALA A 34 -12.56 -9.51 -1.07
N SER A 35 -12.16 -10.69 -0.62
CA SER A 35 -12.74 -11.33 0.57
C SER A 35 -12.21 -10.74 1.89
N ALA A 36 -10.96 -10.24 1.91
CA ALA A 36 -10.33 -9.70 3.10
C ALA A 36 -10.96 -8.38 3.59
N GLU A 37 -11.61 -7.62 2.70
CA GLU A 37 -12.24 -6.32 3.03
C GLU A 37 -13.19 -6.43 4.24
N ARG A 38 -14.02 -7.48 4.29
CA ARG A 38 -15.01 -7.72 5.36
C ARG A 38 -14.40 -8.02 6.73
N TYR A 39 -13.10 -8.28 6.79
CA TYR A 39 -12.40 -8.76 7.97
C TYR A 39 -11.16 -7.92 8.30
N ILE A 40 -11.01 -6.73 7.71
CA ILE A 40 -9.81 -5.90 7.84
C ILE A 40 -9.52 -5.45 9.28
N GLN A 41 -10.52 -5.49 10.17
CA GLN A 41 -10.36 -5.23 11.61
C GLN A 41 -9.48 -6.26 12.33
N TYR A 42 -9.38 -7.49 11.82
CA TYR A 42 -8.62 -8.56 12.47
C TYR A 42 -7.12 -8.49 12.14
N LYS A 43 -6.27 -8.63 13.17
CA LYS A 43 -4.81 -8.57 13.05
C LYS A 43 -4.25 -9.56 12.03
N CYS A 44 -4.71 -10.81 12.06
CA CYS A 44 -4.30 -11.83 11.09
C CYS A 44 -4.66 -11.45 9.64
N THR A 45 -5.84 -10.86 9.43
CA THR A 45 -6.27 -10.43 8.09
C THR A 45 -5.40 -9.29 7.57
N LYS A 46 -5.05 -8.31 8.42
CA LYS A 46 -4.11 -7.24 8.04
C LYS A 46 -2.75 -7.79 7.59
N SER A 47 -2.19 -8.75 8.33
CA SER A 47 -0.94 -9.41 7.96
C SER A 47 -1.05 -10.20 6.65
N LEU A 48 -2.18 -10.85 6.41
CA LEU A 48 -2.44 -11.54 5.15
C LEU A 48 -2.51 -10.57 3.98
N VAL A 49 -3.30 -9.50 4.09
CA VAL A 49 -3.43 -8.48 3.04
C VAL A 49 -2.08 -7.89 2.68
N GLN A 50 -1.23 -7.59 3.67
CA GLN A 50 0.12 -7.11 3.44
C GLN A 50 0.94 -8.08 2.58
N LYS A 51 0.96 -9.38 2.92
CA LYS A 51 1.66 -10.41 2.13
C LYS A 51 1.10 -10.57 0.72
N VAL A 52 -0.22 -10.49 0.55
CA VAL A 52 -0.86 -10.58 -0.76
C VAL A 52 -0.48 -9.37 -1.61
N LEU A 53 -0.44 -8.16 -1.04
CA LEU A 53 -0.02 -6.97 -1.76
C LEU A 53 1.46 -7.01 -2.15
N GLU A 54 2.34 -7.52 -1.29
CA GLU A 54 3.75 -7.76 -1.62
C GLU A 54 3.89 -8.75 -2.78
N PHE A 55 3.08 -9.81 -2.81
CA PHE A 55 3.05 -10.73 -3.94
C PHE A 55 2.56 -10.06 -5.23
N VAL A 56 1.51 -9.23 -5.14
CA VAL A 56 0.99 -8.45 -6.28
C VAL A 56 2.05 -7.49 -6.80
N ASP A 57 2.86 -6.89 -5.94
CA ASP A 57 3.93 -5.99 -6.38
C ASP A 57 4.97 -6.69 -7.26
N GLU A 58 5.36 -7.91 -6.88
CA GLU A 58 6.32 -8.71 -7.64
C GLU A 58 5.74 -9.22 -8.98
N HIS A 59 4.42 -9.47 -9.05
CA HIS A 59 3.72 -10.04 -10.21
C HIS A 59 2.73 -9.06 -10.86
N GLY A 60 3.03 -7.76 -10.82
CA GLY A 60 2.07 -6.70 -11.14
C GLY A 60 1.45 -6.83 -12.54
N ASN A 61 2.28 -7.07 -13.56
CA ASN A 61 1.80 -7.24 -14.93
C ASN A 61 0.84 -8.45 -15.09
N ASP A 62 1.15 -9.58 -14.47
CA ASP A 62 0.33 -10.79 -14.58
C ASP A 62 -1.03 -10.57 -13.90
N VAL A 63 -1.02 -10.02 -12.68
CA VAL A 63 -2.22 -9.79 -11.89
C VAL A 63 -3.14 -8.74 -12.51
N LEU A 64 -2.58 -7.63 -13.01
CA LEU A 64 -3.37 -6.55 -13.62
C LEU A 64 -4.06 -6.98 -14.93
N ASN A 65 -3.53 -7.98 -15.63
CA ASN A 65 -4.11 -8.52 -16.86
C ASN A 65 -5.20 -9.56 -16.61
N LEU A 66 -5.43 -9.99 -15.36
CA LEU A 66 -6.47 -10.95 -15.05
C LEU A 66 -7.87 -10.34 -15.20
N GLY A 67 -8.78 -11.10 -15.82
CA GLY A 67 -10.20 -10.73 -15.84
C GLY A 67 -10.78 -10.60 -14.42
N SER A 68 -10.27 -11.35 -13.45
CA SER A 68 -10.67 -11.28 -12.05
C SER A 68 -10.28 -9.96 -11.37
N PHE A 69 -9.29 -9.22 -11.89
CA PHE A 69 -8.93 -7.90 -11.38
C PHE A 69 -10.12 -6.92 -11.44
N THR A 70 -10.93 -7.02 -12.49
CA THR A 70 -12.14 -6.21 -12.66
C THR A 70 -13.23 -6.51 -11.61
N LEU A 71 -13.10 -7.58 -10.80
CA LEU A 71 -14.02 -7.89 -9.70
C LEU A 71 -13.64 -7.20 -8.39
N LEU A 72 -12.46 -6.55 -8.32
CA LEU A 72 -12.01 -5.89 -7.11
C LEU A 72 -12.86 -4.65 -6.80
N PRO A 73 -13.09 -4.32 -5.52
CA PRO A 73 -13.67 -3.04 -5.14
C PRO A 73 -12.81 -1.86 -5.58
N GLN A 74 -13.45 -0.71 -5.87
CA GLN A 74 -12.76 0.49 -6.38
C GLN A 74 -11.58 0.93 -5.49
N HIS A 75 -11.78 0.93 -4.17
CA HIS A 75 -10.74 1.35 -3.23
C HIS A 75 -9.55 0.38 -3.20
N VAL A 76 -9.75 -0.91 -3.47
CA VAL A 76 -8.68 -1.90 -3.59
C VAL A 76 -7.89 -1.68 -4.88
N VAL A 77 -8.56 -1.38 -5.99
CA VAL A 77 -7.88 -1.03 -7.25
C VAL A 77 -7.03 0.22 -7.09
N ARG A 78 -7.58 1.27 -6.47
CA ARG A 78 -6.81 2.48 -6.12
C ARG A 78 -5.62 2.15 -5.23
N LEU A 79 -5.82 1.31 -4.20
CA LEU A 79 -4.77 0.89 -3.29
C LEU A 79 -3.62 0.23 -4.06
N ILE A 80 -3.91 -0.71 -4.97
CA ILE A 80 -2.89 -1.43 -5.77
C ILE A 80 -2.15 -0.46 -6.69
N LEU A 81 -2.88 0.33 -7.48
CA LEU A 81 -2.27 1.23 -8.47
C LEU A 81 -1.41 2.33 -7.82
N ALA A 82 -1.76 2.75 -6.60
CA ALA A 82 -1.03 3.75 -5.84
C ALA A 82 0.26 3.23 -5.16
N ARG A 83 0.58 1.93 -5.27
CA ARG A 83 1.79 1.35 -4.67
C ARG A 83 3.00 1.70 -5.52
N ASP A 84 4.05 2.15 -4.83
CA ASP A 84 5.31 2.54 -5.46
C ASP A 84 6.14 1.31 -5.83
N GLU A 85 5.96 0.22 -5.10
CA GLU A 85 6.67 -1.05 -5.25
C GLU A 85 6.11 -1.92 -6.39
N LEU A 86 4.94 -1.56 -6.94
CA LEU A 86 4.23 -2.35 -7.96
C LEU A 86 5.04 -2.43 -9.27
N ARG A 87 5.55 -3.63 -9.59
CA ARG A 87 6.26 -3.92 -10.83
C ARG A 87 5.27 -4.22 -11.96
N ALA A 88 4.77 -3.15 -12.56
CA ALA A 88 3.92 -3.21 -13.73
C ALA A 88 4.21 -2.06 -14.68
N ASP A 89 4.04 -2.32 -15.98
CA ASP A 89 4.16 -1.29 -17.00
C ASP A 89 3.02 -0.27 -16.83
N GLU A 90 3.33 1.01 -17.04
CA GLU A 90 2.33 2.08 -16.91
C GLU A 90 1.18 1.92 -17.93
N PHE A 91 1.45 1.27 -19.07
CA PHE A 91 0.41 0.92 -20.02
C PHE A 91 -0.52 -0.18 -19.48
N THR A 92 0.03 -1.22 -18.84
CA THR A 92 -0.76 -2.27 -18.18
C THR A 92 -1.63 -1.69 -17.07
N LYS A 93 -1.11 -0.74 -16.28
CA LYS A 93 -1.90 -0.01 -15.27
C LYS A 93 -3.08 0.74 -15.90
N PHE A 94 -2.85 1.42 -17.03
CA PHE A 94 -3.91 2.09 -17.77
C PHE A 94 -4.96 1.11 -18.31
N GLN A 95 -4.54 -0.01 -18.91
CA GLN A 95 -5.45 -1.04 -19.41
C GLN A 95 -6.29 -1.65 -18.30
N ALA A 96 -5.69 -1.99 -17.16
CA ALA A 96 -6.40 -2.52 -16.00
C ALA A 96 -7.43 -1.52 -15.46
N ALA A 97 -7.06 -0.24 -15.33
CA ALA A 97 -7.98 0.82 -14.91
C ALA A 97 -9.14 0.99 -15.92
N LEU A 98 -8.86 0.94 -17.22
CA LEU A 98 -9.85 1.03 -18.28
C LEU A 98 -10.83 -0.16 -18.25
N MET A 99 -10.33 -1.39 -18.15
CA MET A 99 -11.14 -2.60 -18.08
C MET A 99 -12.02 -2.62 -16.83
N TRP A 100 -11.46 -2.25 -15.68
CA TRP A 100 -12.22 -2.10 -14.45
C TRP A 100 -13.34 -1.06 -14.60
N SER A 101 -13.01 0.11 -15.16
CA SER A 101 -13.97 1.21 -15.33
C SER A 101 -15.11 0.84 -16.29
N LYS A 102 -14.82 0.14 -17.38
CA LYS A 102 -15.84 -0.38 -18.31
C LYS A 102 -16.83 -1.30 -17.59
N LYS A 103 -16.33 -2.30 -16.87
CA LYS A 103 -17.18 -3.23 -16.11
C LYS A 103 -18.00 -2.54 -15.02
N TYR A 104 -17.41 -1.55 -14.36
CA TYR A 104 -18.11 -0.75 -13.35
C TYR A 104 -19.27 0.04 -13.98
N CYS A 105 -19.07 0.65 -15.15
CA CYS A 105 -20.13 1.33 -15.91
C CYS A 105 -21.20 0.35 -16.41
N ASP A 106 -20.84 -0.85 -16.85
CA ASP A 106 -21.79 -1.89 -17.27
C ASP A 106 -22.73 -2.28 -16.12
N THR A 107 -22.21 -2.28 -14.89
CA THR A 107 -22.98 -2.56 -13.67
C THR A 107 -23.77 -1.34 -13.18
N ASN A 108 -23.25 -0.13 -13.41
CA ASN A 108 -23.81 1.13 -12.94
C ASN A 108 -24.09 2.06 -14.13
N GLN A 109 -25.25 1.85 -14.79
CA GLN A 109 -25.66 2.47 -16.06
C GLN A 109 -25.70 4.02 -16.07
N ASN A 110 -25.48 4.68 -14.93
CA ASN A 110 -25.62 6.13 -14.77
C ASN A 110 -24.29 6.89 -14.69
N MET A 111 -23.14 6.23 -14.78
CA MET A 111 -21.84 6.90 -14.68
C MET A 111 -21.10 6.95 -16.01
N SER A 112 -20.51 8.11 -16.32
CA SER A 112 -19.68 8.27 -17.52
C SER A 112 -18.33 7.56 -17.33
N LEU A 113 -17.88 6.83 -18.36
CA LEU A 113 -16.59 6.13 -18.33
C LEU A 113 -15.43 7.08 -18.02
N LYS A 114 -15.52 8.33 -18.50
CA LYS A 114 -14.52 9.38 -18.29
C LYS A 114 -14.39 9.78 -16.82
N ASP A 115 -15.51 9.88 -16.11
CA ASP A 115 -15.50 10.22 -14.68
C ASP A 115 -14.98 9.05 -13.84
N VAL A 116 -15.38 7.82 -14.19
CA VAL A 116 -14.95 6.61 -13.47
C VAL A 116 -13.45 6.40 -13.62
N ILE A 117 -12.93 6.42 -14.85
CA ILE A 117 -11.49 6.22 -15.09
C ILE A 117 -10.64 7.36 -14.52
N GLY A 118 -11.21 8.58 -14.45
CA GLY A 118 -10.59 9.75 -13.84
C GLY A 118 -10.07 9.50 -12.43
N ASN A 119 -10.71 8.62 -11.66
CA ASN A 119 -10.29 8.22 -10.31
C ASN A 119 -8.96 7.47 -10.26
N PHE A 120 -8.43 7.01 -11.39
CA PHE A 120 -7.22 6.19 -11.45
C PHE A 120 -6.08 6.86 -12.22
N LEU A 121 -6.38 7.87 -13.05
CA LEU A 121 -5.38 8.51 -13.92
C LEU A 121 -4.21 9.11 -13.13
N GLU A 122 -4.44 9.52 -11.88
CA GLU A 122 -3.39 10.05 -11.01
C GLU A 122 -2.32 9.05 -10.60
N TYR A 123 -2.62 7.75 -10.66
CA TYR A 123 -1.69 6.69 -10.30
C TYR A 123 -0.87 6.17 -11.49
N ILE A 124 -1.05 6.75 -12.67
CA ILE A 124 -0.41 6.30 -13.91
C ILE A 124 0.57 7.37 -14.40
N GLN A 125 1.83 6.97 -14.57
CA GLN A 125 2.89 7.82 -15.09
C GLN A 125 2.91 7.77 -16.61
N PHE A 126 2.02 8.53 -17.26
CA PHE A 126 1.88 8.54 -18.72
C PHE A 126 3.19 8.84 -19.47
N HIS A 127 4.10 9.62 -18.89
CA HIS A 127 5.40 9.92 -19.48
C HIS A 127 6.33 8.70 -19.62
N LYS A 128 6.04 7.56 -18.94
CA LYS A 128 6.75 6.29 -19.14
C LYS A 128 6.08 5.38 -20.17
N ILE A 129 4.87 5.69 -20.63
CA ILE A 129 4.21 4.95 -21.72
C ILE A 129 4.84 5.40 -23.05
N PRO A 130 5.29 4.49 -23.93
CA PRO A 130 5.88 4.85 -25.22
C PRO A 130 4.98 5.78 -26.05
N ALA A 131 5.56 6.82 -26.67
CA ALA A 131 4.83 7.83 -27.44
C ALA A 131 3.91 7.24 -28.52
N ASN A 132 4.36 6.19 -29.20
CA ASN A 132 3.57 5.48 -30.22
C ASN A 132 2.31 4.85 -29.62
N VAL A 133 2.40 4.25 -28.43
CA VAL A 133 1.27 3.65 -27.71
C VAL A 133 0.34 4.74 -27.19
N LEU A 134 0.89 5.82 -26.62
CA LEU A 134 0.09 6.97 -26.19
C LEU A 134 -0.77 7.53 -27.33
N MET A 135 -0.18 7.74 -28.51
CA MET A 135 -0.88 8.39 -29.62
C MET A 135 -1.82 7.45 -30.38
N ARG A 136 -1.53 6.15 -30.42
CA ARG A 136 -2.35 5.17 -31.18
C ARG A 136 -3.41 4.49 -30.33
N GLU A 137 -3.17 4.29 -29.05
CA GLU A 137 -4.04 3.48 -28.18
C GLU A 137 -4.69 4.28 -27.06
N VAL A 138 -4.00 5.26 -26.48
CA VAL A 138 -4.53 6.03 -25.33
C VAL A 138 -5.29 7.28 -25.78
N HIS A 139 -4.67 8.11 -26.62
CA HIS A 139 -5.22 9.39 -27.08
C HIS A 139 -6.57 9.25 -27.82
N PRO A 140 -6.76 8.29 -28.76
CA PRO A 140 -8.01 8.18 -29.49
C PRO A 140 -9.23 7.83 -28.62
N LEU A 141 -9.02 7.31 -27.41
CA LEU A 141 -10.10 6.99 -26.48
C LEU A 141 -10.76 8.25 -25.89
N GLY A 142 -10.07 9.41 -25.90
CA GLY A 142 -10.61 10.66 -25.36
C GLY A 142 -10.86 10.66 -23.83
N LEU A 143 -10.34 9.66 -23.12
CA LEU A 143 -10.54 9.45 -21.68
C LEU A 143 -9.52 10.21 -20.84
N VAL A 144 -8.29 10.35 -21.33
CA VAL A 144 -7.20 11.05 -20.64
C VAL A 144 -7.19 12.52 -21.08
N PRO A 145 -7.17 13.50 -20.15
CA PRO A 145 -7.05 14.91 -20.50
C PRO A 145 -5.86 15.19 -21.43
N TYR A 146 -6.10 15.99 -22.46
CA TYR A 146 -5.08 16.33 -23.46
C TYR A 146 -3.82 16.96 -22.85
N SER A 147 -3.96 17.73 -21.78
CA SER A 147 -2.83 18.32 -21.04
C SER A 147 -1.89 17.27 -20.46
N ILE A 148 -2.40 16.14 -19.97
CA ILE A 148 -1.58 15.04 -19.44
C ILE A 148 -0.79 14.38 -20.57
N ILE A 149 -1.44 14.10 -21.70
CA ILE A 149 -0.78 13.52 -22.88
C ILE A 149 0.30 14.45 -23.41
N MET A 150 -0.01 15.75 -23.56
CA MET A 150 0.95 16.73 -24.07
C MET A 150 2.16 16.88 -23.14
N ASN A 151 1.94 16.95 -21.82
CA ASN A 151 3.03 17.01 -20.84
C ASN A 151 3.89 15.75 -20.85
N ALA A 152 3.27 14.57 -21.02
CA ALA A 152 3.99 13.30 -21.13
C ALA A 152 4.89 13.27 -22.37
N LEU A 153 4.38 13.70 -23.54
CA LEU A 153 5.16 13.78 -24.78
C LEU A 153 6.27 14.83 -24.70
N ALA A 154 5.99 15.99 -24.13
CA ALA A 154 7.00 17.04 -23.93
C ALA A 154 8.15 16.53 -23.04
N TYR A 155 7.84 15.84 -21.93
CA TYR A 155 8.86 15.23 -21.08
C TYR A 155 9.68 14.14 -21.80
N GLN A 156 9.05 13.35 -22.67
CA GLN A 156 9.75 12.33 -23.47
C GLN A 156 10.69 12.94 -24.51
N ALA A 157 10.35 14.10 -25.07
CA ALA A 157 11.18 14.81 -26.04
C ALA A 157 12.33 15.59 -25.35
N ASP A 158 12.04 16.25 -24.24
CA ASP A 158 13.01 16.97 -23.43
C ASP A 158 12.56 17.00 -21.94
N PRO A 159 13.22 16.24 -21.06
CA PRO A 159 12.91 16.23 -19.63
C PRO A 159 13.06 17.59 -18.93
N ALA A 160 13.84 18.53 -19.47
CA ALA A 160 14.00 19.88 -18.90
C ALA A 160 12.82 20.82 -19.22
N SER A 161 11.99 20.45 -20.19
CA SER A 161 10.89 21.28 -20.68
C SER A 161 9.64 21.26 -19.78
N VAL A 162 9.56 20.32 -18.82
CA VAL A 162 8.39 20.13 -17.96
C VAL A 162 8.82 19.99 -16.50
N ASP A 163 8.13 20.70 -15.61
CA ASP A 163 8.28 20.51 -14.16
C ASP A 163 7.80 19.10 -13.76
N PRO A 164 8.65 18.25 -13.15
CA PRO A 164 8.27 16.91 -12.71
C PRO A 164 7.07 16.90 -11.75
N GLY A 165 6.83 17.98 -11.01
CA GLY A 165 5.66 18.14 -10.15
C GLY A 165 4.32 18.19 -10.92
N LYS A 166 4.35 18.46 -12.22
CA LYS A 166 3.17 18.51 -13.11
C LYS A 166 2.91 17.19 -13.84
N LEU A 167 3.83 16.24 -13.77
CA LEU A 167 3.72 14.92 -14.42
C LEU A 167 3.03 13.89 -13.54
N SER A 168 3.04 14.11 -12.23
CA SER A 168 2.36 13.26 -11.25
C SER A 168 1.29 14.07 -10.56
N PRO A 169 -0.01 13.72 -10.67
CA PRO A 169 -1.02 14.34 -9.83
C PRO A 169 -0.72 13.93 -8.38
N ALA A 170 -0.32 14.92 -7.58
CA ALA A 170 -0.08 14.87 -6.15
C ALA A 170 0.14 13.47 -5.55
N ARG A 171 1.37 12.94 -5.67
CA ARG A 171 1.83 11.91 -4.75
C ARG A 171 1.69 12.53 -3.36
N ILE A 172 0.67 12.14 -2.59
CA ILE A 172 0.54 12.53 -1.19
C ILE A 172 1.84 12.07 -0.56
N ARG A 173 2.78 13.00 -0.36
CA ARG A 173 3.99 12.76 0.41
C ARG A 173 3.48 12.35 1.78
N ARG A 174 3.42 11.04 2.04
CA ARG A 174 3.48 10.54 3.41
C ARG A 174 4.82 11.03 3.93
N ALA A 175 4.80 12.17 4.60
CA ALA A 175 5.91 12.62 5.40
C ALA A 175 6.24 11.46 6.34
N GLY A 176 7.33 10.75 6.04
CA GLY A 176 7.90 9.79 6.94
C GLY A 176 8.23 10.54 8.22
N ARG A 177 7.37 10.41 9.23
CA ARG A 177 7.80 10.62 10.60
C ARG A 177 8.81 9.52 10.87
N SER A 178 10.09 9.81 10.60
CA SER A 178 11.19 9.10 11.22
C SER A 178 11.03 9.29 12.73
N MET A 179 10.42 8.30 13.37
CA MET A 179 10.56 8.11 14.80
C MET A 179 11.99 7.59 15.00
N SER A 180 12.93 8.51 15.22
CA SER A 180 14.24 8.17 15.76
C SER A 180 14.03 7.64 17.17
N VAL A 181 13.96 6.32 17.30
CA VAL A 181 14.07 5.62 18.58
C VAL A 181 15.54 5.71 18.96
N GLN A 182 15.87 6.63 19.86
CA GLN A 182 17.21 6.69 20.45
C GLN A 182 17.37 5.44 21.31
N SER A 183 17.96 4.40 20.74
CA SER A 183 18.35 3.19 21.43
C SER A 183 19.50 3.50 22.38
N SER A 184 19.23 3.33 23.67
CA SER A 184 20.21 3.26 24.74
C SER A 184 21.29 2.23 24.41
N LEU A 185 22.55 2.65 24.42
CA LEU A 185 23.71 1.78 24.45
C LEU A 185 24.68 2.36 25.48
N ASP A 186 24.65 1.77 26.68
CA ASP A 186 25.82 1.78 27.56
C ASP A 186 26.93 0.98 26.88
N PRO A 187 28.20 1.43 26.99
CA PRO A 187 29.18 0.50 27.54
C PRO A 187 30.23 1.17 28.43
N TYR A 188 30.53 0.48 29.54
CA TYR A 188 31.80 0.52 30.28
C TYR A 188 32.17 1.79 31.05
N GLY A 189 32.10 1.66 32.38
CA GLY A 189 32.66 2.60 33.34
C GLY A 189 32.61 2.09 34.76
N SER A 190 33.11 0.87 35.03
CA SER A 190 33.42 0.45 36.39
C SER A 190 34.57 1.29 36.91
N ASN A 191 34.33 2.15 37.90
CA ASN A 191 35.35 2.59 38.83
C ASN A 191 34.73 2.74 40.22
N THR A 192 35.11 1.80 41.06
CA THR A 192 35.00 1.81 42.51
C THR A 192 35.78 2.99 43.10
N THR A 193 35.13 3.87 43.84
CA THR A 193 35.79 4.58 44.95
C THR A 193 34.80 4.89 46.06
N LEU A 194 35.13 4.36 47.23
CA LEU A 194 34.53 4.56 48.53
C LEU A 194 34.70 6.01 49.00
N SER A 195 33.68 6.62 49.57
CA SER A 195 33.85 7.71 50.53
C SER A 195 32.69 7.71 51.52
N SER A 196 33.03 7.30 52.74
CA SER A 196 32.18 7.30 53.92
C SER A 196 32.41 8.57 54.74
N THR A 197 31.33 9.21 55.16
CA THR A 197 31.21 10.07 56.36
C THR A 197 29.72 10.07 56.69
N GLY A 198 29.26 9.47 57.80
CA GLY A 198 29.43 9.97 59.17
C GLY A 198 28.63 11.28 59.30
N SER A 199 27.55 11.42 60.06
CA SER A 199 27.29 10.86 61.38
C SER A 199 25.81 11.01 61.78
N SER A 200 25.33 10.02 62.53
CA SER A 200 24.39 10.02 63.66
C SER A 200 23.58 11.30 64.01
N ASP A 201 22.27 11.16 64.17
CA ASP A 201 21.63 11.07 65.50
C ASP A 201 20.16 10.59 65.38
N GLY A 202 19.77 9.65 66.25
CA GLY A 202 18.42 9.10 66.36
C GLY A 202 17.53 9.89 67.33
N PRO A 203 16.63 9.21 68.05
CA PRO A 203 15.38 8.63 67.56
C PRO A 203 14.18 9.26 68.31
N SER A 204 12.94 9.03 67.86
CA SER A 204 11.79 8.85 68.76
C SER A 204 10.56 8.35 68.00
N SER A 205 10.10 7.19 68.45
CA SER A 205 8.77 6.61 68.28
C SER A 205 7.65 7.59 68.62
N ASP A 206 6.51 7.51 67.92
CA ASP A 206 5.31 7.08 68.63
C ASP A 206 4.20 6.52 67.76
N SER A 207 3.35 5.78 68.45
CA SER A 207 2.41 4.77 68.05
C SER A 207 0.99 5.35 68.02
N ARG A 208 0.12 4.75 67.20
CA ARG A 208 -1.32 4.47 67.41
C ARG A 208 -2.15 5.40 68.33
N HIS A 209 -3.29 5.90 67.85
CA HIS A 209 -4.64 5.37 68.17
C HIS A 209 -5.77 6.29 67.69
N ASN A 210 -6.89 5.62 67.39
CA ASN A 210 -8.28 6.07 67.19
C ASN A 210 -8.65 6.74 65.87
#